data_AF-A0A961P5I2-F1
#
_entry.id   AF-A0A961P5I2-F1
#
_cell.length_a   1.000
_cell.length_b   1.000
_cell.length_c   1.000
_cell.angle_alpha   90.00
_cell.angle_beta   90.00
_cell.angle_gamma   90.00
#
_symmetry.space_group_name_H-M   'P 1'
#
loop_
_entity.id
_entity.type
_entity.pdbx_description
1 polymer ?
#
loop_
_entity_poly.entity_id
_entity_poly.type
_entity_poly.pdbx_seq_one_letter_code
_entity_poly.pdbx_strand_id
1 'polypeptide(L)'
;MKTFFAAAAVFAASISGFAAHAATVSGSHTTDGGKTVNLGGLEWLTWDETYNMTRANIEAGAGGFIADGWRYASRGELEALFDSLWGGSVEGWDVSNLDGASWLQDNMTLSPLTSFIFSYFFFGNDGECDADAAMSCYGLYDNSKDAGLGRFLDQFGLSDGADPGNDNYFVSKTATGFSSALVRDISAVPVPASVFLLAGALGGFAALRRRKKA
;
A
#
# COMPACT_ATOMS: atom_id res chain seq x y z
N MET A 1 -15.51 -35.75 -58.19
CA MET A 1 -15.99 -35.46 -56.82
C MET A 1 -14.83 -34.81 -56.07
N LYS A 2 -14.90 -33.51 -55.77
CA LYS A 2 -13.83 -32.75 -55.10
C LYS A 2 -14.31 -32.37 -53.70
N THR A 3 -13.64 -32.89 -52.68
CA THR A 3 -13.90 -32.57 -51.27
C THR A 3 -13.06 -31.35 -50.87
N PHE A 4 -13.74 -30.27 -50.50
CA PHE A 4 -13.12 -29.08 -49.90
C PHE A 4 -13.17 -29.23 -48.38
N PHE A 5 -12.00 -29.25 -47.72
CA PHE A 5 -11.90 -29.13 -46.27
C PHE A 5 -11.86 -27.64 -45.91
N ALA A 6 -12.90 -27.15 -45.24
CA ALA A 6 -12.93 -25.82 -44.67
C ALA A 6 -12.21 -25.85 -43.30
N ALA A 7 -11.07 -25.16 -43.21
CA ALA A 7 -10.38 -24.93 -41.95
C ALA A 7 -11.09 -23.80 -41.17
N ALA A 8 -11.73 -24.16 -40.06
CA ALA A 8 -12.28 -23.18 -39.13
C ALA A 8 -11.16 -22.65 -38.23
N ALA A 9 -10.71 -21.42 -38.49
CA ALA A 9 -9.80 -20.70 -37.61
C ALA A 9 -10.60 -20.11 -36.44
N VAL A 10 -10.48 -20.70 -35.25
CA VAL A 10 -11.03 -20.14 -34.02
C VAL A 10 -10.08 -19.05 -33.53
N PHE A 11 -10.47 -17.79 -33.74
CA PHE A 11 -9.77 -16.62 -33.22
C PHE A 11 -10.24 -16.38 -31.77
N ALA A 12 -9.54 -16.97 -30.80
CA ALA A 12 -9.78 -16.69 -29.38
C ALA A 12 -9.20 -15.30 -29.06
N ALA A 13 -10.06 -14.28 -29.11
CA ALA A 13 -9.72 -12.95 -28.62
C ALA A 13 -9.52 -13.03 -27.10
N SER A 14 -8.26 -13.05 -26.67
CA SER A 14 -7.89 -12.88 -25.27
C SER A 14 -8.15 -11.44 -24.90
N ILE A 15 -9.31 -11.18 -24.29
CA ILE A 15 -9.59 -9.91 -23.63
C ILE A 15 -8.71 -9.90 -22.38
N SER A 16 -7.47 -9.42 -22.52
CA SER A 16 -6.62 -9.08 -21.39
C SER A 16 -7.29 -7.91 -20.67
N GLY A 17 -8.14 -8.21 -19.70
CA GLY A 17 -8.61 -7.22 -18.75
C GLY A 17 -7.39 -6.61 -18.07
N PHE A 18 -7.16 -5.32 -18.27
CA PHE A 18 -6.21 -4.58 -17.46
C PHE A 18 -6.81 -4.53 -16.05
N ALA A 19 -6.36 -5.43 -15.18
CA ALA A 19 -6.58 -5.26 -13.76
C ALA A 19 -5.94 -3.90 -13.41
N ALA A 20 -6.74 -2.95 -12.93
CA ALA A 20 -6.19 -1.80 -12.24
C ALA A 20 -5.42 -2.37 -11.05
N HIS A 21 -4.10 -2.43 -11.15
CA HIS A 21 -3.28 -2.79 -10.02
C HIS A 21 -3.40 -1.64 -9.04
N ALA A 22 -3.95 -1.93 -7.86
CA ALA A 22 -3.95 -0.96 -6.77
C ALA A 22 -2.52 -0.45 -6.58
N ALA A 23 -2.37 0.86 -6.35
CA ALA A 23 -1.06 1.42 -6.10
C ALA A 23 -0.53 0.90 -4.75
N THR A 24 0.70 0.37 -4.75
CA THR A 24 1.34 -0.19 -3.57
C THR A 24 2.76 0.34 -3.39
N VAL A 25 3.21 0.35 -2.14
CA VAL A 25 4.56 0.73 -1.74
C VAL A 25 5.22 -0.48 -1.05
N SER A 26 6.32 -0.96 -1.60
CA SER A 26 7.10 -2.09 -1.05
C SER A 26 8.57 -1.97 -1.42
N GLY A 27 9.42 -2.80 -0.79
CA GLY A 27 10.86 -2.84 -1.06
C GLY A 27 11.66 -1.80 -0.27
N SER A 28 12.86 -1.49 -0.75
CA SER A 28 13.75 -0.53 -0.11
C SER A 28 13.49 0.89 -0.60
N HIS A 29 13.33 1.82 0.33
CA HIS A 29 13.07 3.23 0.05
C HIS A 29 14.01 4.12 0.86
N THR A 30 14.27 5.31 0.33
CA THR A 30 15.06 6.34 1.01
C THR A 30 14.38 7.68 0.77
N THR A 31 14.31 8.53 1.79
CA THR A 31 13.82 9.90 1.66
C THR A 31 14.84 10.75 0.89
N ASP A 32 14.44 11.93 0.41
CA ASP A 32 15.35 12.86 -0.27
C ASP A 32 16.47 13.35 0.67
N GLY A 33 16.19 13.42 1.97
CA GLY A 33 17.14 13.69 3.05
C GLY A 33 18.03 12.51 3.43
N GLY A 34 17.87 11.34 2.79
CA GLY A 34 18.75 10.19 2.97
C GLY A 34 18.35 9.21 4.09
N LYS A 35 17.18 9.38 4.72
CA LYS A 35 16.70 8.44 5.74
C LYS A 35 16.24 7.14 5.08
N THR A 36 16.61 6.00 5.65
CA THR A 36 16.07 4.71 5.21
C THR A 36 14.65 4.55 5.73
N VAL A 37 13.70 4.27 4.85
CA VAL A 37 12.30 4.07 5.22
C VAL A 37 12.08 2.62 5.63
N ASN A 38 11.46 2.42 6.79
CA ASN A 38 11.19 1.10 7.34
C ASN A 38 9.75 0.66 7.05
N LEU A 39 9.55 -0.12 5.98
CA LEU A 39 8.25 -0.72 5.65
C LEU A 39 7.99 -2.06 6.35
N GLY A 40 8.89 -2.53 7.23
CA GLY A 40 8.74 -3.80 7.95
C GLY A 40 8.83 -5.05 7.07
N GLY A 41 9.28 -4.93 5.81
CA GLY A 41 9.23 -6.03 4.83
C GLY A 41 7.83 -6.34 4.32
N LEU A 42 6.89 -5.41 4.50
CA LEU A 42 5.51 -5.51 4.06
C LEU A 42 5.30 -4.76 2.73
N GLU A 43 4.20 -5.10 2.07
CA GLU A 43 3.62 -4.27 1.02
C GLU A 43 2.51 -3.42 1.64
N TRP A 44 2.54 -2.12 1.37
CA TRP A 44 1.58 -1.13 1.84
C TRP A 44 0.68 -0.71 0.69
N LEU A 45 -0.62 -0.62 0.94
CA LEU A 45 -1.58 -0.03 0.01
C LEU A 45 -1.47 1.49 0.11
N THR A 46 -1.41 2.19 -1.02
CA THR A 46 -1.48 3.66 -0.96
C THR A 46 -2.84 4.09 -0.42
N TRP A 47 -2.86 5.20 0.31
CA TRP A 47 -4.02 5.62 1.08
C TRP A 47 -5.15 6.14 0.18
N ASP A 48 -4.89 6.51 -1.07
CA ASP A 48 -5.93 6.95 -2.00
C ASP A 48 -6.86 5.82 -2.42
N GLU A 49 -6.35 4.58 -2.43
CA GLU A 49 -7.14 3.39 -2.77
C GLU A 49 -8.32 3.20 -1.81
N THR A 50 -8.19 3.74 -0.59
CA THR A 50 -9.20 3.68 0.48
C THR A 50 -9.78 5.05 0.84
N TYR A 51 -9.49 6.08 0.04
CA TYR A 51 -9.95 7.44 0.34
C TYR A 51 -11.49 7.51 0.36
N ASN A 52 -12.02 8.11 1.43
CA ASN A 52 -13.46 8.17 1.74
C ASN A 52 -14.14 6.81 1.90
N MET A 53 -13.40 5.76 2.21
CA MET A 53 -13.96 4.47 2.61
C MET A 53 -13.90 4.34 4.14
N THR A 54 -15.04 4.07 4.76
CA THR A 54 -15.08 3.72 6.19
C THR A 54 -14.46 2.35 6.42
N ARG A 55 -13.98 2.08 7.64
CA ARG A 55 -13.50 0.75 8.02
C ARG A 55 -14.56 -0.32 7.79
N ALA A 56 -15.80 -0.04 8.19
CA ALA A 56 -16.93 -0.93 8.01
C ALA A 56 -17.18 -1.25 6.52
N ASN A 57 -17.02 -0.28 5.61
CA ASN A 57 -17.14 -0.53 4.17
C ASN A 57 -16.04 -1.48 3.67
N ILE A 58 -14.78 -1.25 4.05
CA ILE A 58 -13.65 -2.10 3.66
C ILE A 58 -13.83 -3.52 4.18
N GLU A 59 -14.21 -3.67 5.46
CA GLU A 59 -14.46 -4.97 6.09
C GLU A 59 -15.68 -5.69 5.50
N ALA A 60 -16.68 -4.94 5.02
CA ALA A 60 -17.80 -5.48 4.25
C ALA A 60 -17.42 -5.86 2.80
N GLY A 61 -16.17 -5.62 2.38
CA GLY A 61 -15.63 -6.03 1.08
C GLY A 61 -15.53 -4.92 0.04
N ALA A 62 -15.73 -3.64 0.40
CA ALA A 62 -15.48 -2.54 -0.51
C ALA A 62 -14.02 -2.56 -0.99
N GLY A 63 -13.82 -2.39 -2.29
CA GLY A 63 -12.51 -2.47 -2.94
C GLY A 63 -11.89 -3.87 -3.03
N GLY A 64 -12.51 -4.91 -2.45
CA GLY A 64 -11.98 -6.28 -2.49
C GLY A 64 -10.72 -6.51 -1.65
N PHE A 65 -10.24 -5.50 -0.90
CA PHE A 65 -8.94 -5.52 -0.24
C PHE A 65 -8.77 -6.70 0.71
N ILE A 66 -9.75 -6.97 1.58
CA ILE A 66 -9.68 -8.07 2.54
C ILE A 66 -9.60 -9.43 1.82
N ALA A 67 -10.34 -9.60 0.72
CA ALA A 67 -10.29 -10.82 -0.09
C ALA A 67 -8.94 -11.01 -0.80
N ASP A 68 -8.27 -9.89 -1.14
CA ASP A 68 -6.93 -9.85 -1.75
C ASP A 68 -5.78 -9.97 -0.72
N GLY A 69 -6.12 -10.27 0.55
CA GLY A 69 -5.18 -10.54 1.63
C GLY A 69 -4.65 -9.30 2.34
N TRP A 70 -5.23 -8.13 2.09
CA TRP A 70 -4.92 -6.92 2.85
C TRP A 70 -5.52 -6.98 4.26
N ARG A 71 -4.78 -6.42 5.22
CA ARG A 71 -5.24 -6.19 6.59
C ARG A 71 -4.85 -4.79 7.04
N TYR A 72 -5.45 -4.29 8.11
CA TYR A 72 -4.98 -3.05 8.72
C TYR A 72 -3.55 -3.21 9.24
N ALA A 73 -2.74 -2.16 9.05
CA ALA A 73 -1.45 -2.04 9.69
C ALA A 73 -1.63 -1.99 11.20
N SER A 74 -0.90 -2.82 11.94
CA SER A 74 -0.83 -2.71 13.39
C SER A 74 -0.18 -1.39 13.81
N ARG A 75 -0.38 -1.00 15.07
CA ARG A 75 0.29 0.13 15.71
C ARG A 75 1.80 -0.02 15.59
N GLY A 76 2.36 -1.17 15.94
CA GLY A 76 3.80 -1.40 15.89
C GLY A 76 4.39 -1.26 14.48
N GLU A 77 3.64 -1.68 13.44
CA GLU A 77 4.07 -1.51 12.05
C GLU A 77 4.06 -0.05 11.60
N LEU A 78 3.05 0.73 12.02
CA LEU A 78 3.01 2.17 11.75
C LEU A 78 4.03 2.96 12.55
N GLU A 79 4.24 2.64 13.83
CA GLU A 79 5.28 3.23 14.65
C GLU A 79 6.65 3.00 14.02
N ALA A 80 6.94 1.79 13.54
CA ALA A 80 8.19 1.49 12.85
C ALA A 80 8.36 2.31 11.56
N LEU A 81 7.30 2.50 10.78
CA LEU A 81 7.30 3.35 9.59
C LEU A 81 7.56 4.83 9.97
N PHE A 82 6.76 5.36 10.89
CA PHE A 82 6.82 6.78 11.25
C PHE A 82 8.11 7.14 11.98
N ASP A 83 8.63 6.27 12.86
CA ASP A 83 9.94 6.45 13.51
C ASP A 83 11.07 6.58 12.48
N SER A 84 11.02 5.80 11.41
CA SER A 84 12.01 5.88 10.32
C SER A 84 11.94 7.18 9.51
N LEU A 85 10.79 7.87 9.54
CA LEU A 85 10.52 9.10 8.79
C LEU A 85 10.66 10.36 9.66
N TRP A 86 10.47 10.22 10.97
CA TRP A 86 10.46 11.31 11.94
C TRP A 86 11.80 12.06 11.98
N GLY A 87 11.76 13.37 12.24
CA GLY A 87 12.95 14.25 12.27
C GLY A 87 13.82 14.11 13.51
N GLY A 88 13.27 13.53 14.57
CA GLY A 88 13.95 13.23 15.84
C GLY A 88 13.93 14.36 16.85
N SER A 89 13.65 15.59 16.42
CA SER A 89 13.94 16.79 17.23
C SER A 89 12.74 17.56 17.75
N VAL A 90 11.58 17.53 17.06
CA VAL A 90 10.46 18.42 17.39
C VAL A 90 9.12 17.77 17.05
N GLU A 91 8.19 17.80 18.01
CA GLU A 91 6.78 17.48 17.80
C GLU A 91 6.06 18.65 17.13
N GLY A 92 5.16 18.36 16.18
CA GLY A 92 4.39 19.37 15.48
C GLY A 92 5.08 19.86 14.21
N TRP A 93 4.80 21.11 13.84
CA TRP A 93 5.32 21.74 12.63
C TRP A 93 6.80 22.07 12.78
N ASP A 94 7.66 21.35 12.04
CA ASP A 94 9.10 21.56 12.06
C ASP A 94 9.76 21.22 10.72
N VAL A 95 10.87 21.89 10.42
CA VAL A 95 11.67 21.65 9.20
C VAL A 95 12.30 20.25 9.19
N SER A 96 12.65 19.69 10.35
CA SER A 96 13.23 18.34 10.47
C SER A 96 12.23 17.23 10.12
N ASN A 97 10.93 17.53 10.21
CA ASN A 97 9.84 16.63 9.85
C ASN A 97 9.48 16.70 8.36
N LEU A 98 9.91 17.75 7.64
CA LEU A 98 9.55 17.97 6.24
C LEU A 98 9.93 16.79 5.35
N ASP A 99 11.13 16.24 5.53
CA ASP A 99 11.64 15.16 4.69
C ASP A 99 10.78 13.89 4.78
N GLY A 100 10.46 13.45 6.00
CA GLY A 100 9.59 12.30 6.23
C GLY A 100 8.16 12.54 5.77
N ALA A 101 7.60 13.72 6.06
CA ALA A 101 6.27 14.10 5.62
C ALA A 101 6.16 14.21 4.09
N SER A 102 7.24 14.60 3.41
CA SER A 102 7.32 14.67 1.94
C SER A 102 7.34 13.29 1.33
N TRP A 103 8.11 12.37 1.93
CA TRP A 103 8.09 10.98 1.51
C TRP A 103 6.69 10.36 1.62
N LEU A 104 5.97 10.56 2.74
CA LEU A 104 4.60 10.07 2.89
C LEU A 104 3.67 10.63 1.83
N GLN A 105 3.72 11.94 1.59
CA GLN A 105 2.91 12.57 0.56
C GLN A 105 3.21 12.01 -0.84
N ASP A 106 4.48 11.82 -1.17
CA ASP A 106 4.88 11.43 -2.53
C ASP A 106 4.69 9.94 -2.81
N ASN A 107 4.62 9.09 -1.77
CA ASN A 107 4.53 7.63 -1.92
C ASN A 107 3.20 7.03 -1.45
N MET A 108 2.57 7.58 -0.40
CA MET A 108 1.35 7.02 0.17
C MET A 108 0.09 7.72 -0.32
N THR A 109 0.20 8.91 -0.93
CA THR A 109 -0.93 9.67 -1.46
C THR A 109 -0.75 10.00 -2.94
N LEU A 110 -1.84 10.09 -3.69
CA LEU A 110 -1.89 10.31 -5.13
C LEU A 110 -2.27 11.76 -5.37
N SER A 111 -1.36 12.44 -6.06
CA SER A 111 -1.60 13.70 -6.76
C SER A 111 -1.65 14.96 -5.87
N PRO A 112 -1.25 16.12 -6.43
CA PRO A 112 -0.70 17.23 -5.67
C PRO A 112 -1.85 18.04 -5.06
N LEU A 113 -2.36 17.58 -3.92
CA LEU A 113 -3.21 18.42 -3.11
C LEU A 113 -2.39 19.65 -2.69
N THR A 114 -2.92 20.80 -3.03
CA THR A 114 -2.23 22.09 -3.04
C THR A 114 -1.94 22.56 -1.61
N SER A 115 -0.69 22.90 -1.32
CA SER A 115 -0.17 23.72 -0.20
C SER A 115 -0.35 23.24 1.26
N PHE A 116 -1.44 22.52 1.58
CA PHE A 116 -1.73 22.07 2.94
C PHE A 116 -2.67 20.87 2.94
N ILE A 117 -2.17 19.72 3.37
CA ILE A 117 -2.96 18.48 3.42
C ILE A 117 -2.90 17.97 4.84
N PHE A 118 -4.09 17.79 5.42
CA PHE A 118 -4.25 16.93 6.58
C PHE A 118 -4.61 15.55 6.06
N SER A 119 -3.69 14.60 6.20
CA SER A 119 -3.93 13.21 5.80
C SER A 119 -4.31 12.41 7.03
N TYR A 120 -5.60 12.15 7.18
CA TYR A 120 -6.13 11.28 8.23
C TYR A 120 -6.31 9.87 7.70
N PHE A 121 -5.95 8.88 8.51
CA PHE A 121 -6.10 7.48 8.13
C PHE A 121 -6.41 6.58 9.33
N PHE A 122 -7.18 5.53 9.09
CA PHE A 122 -7.46 4.48 10.06
C PHE A 122 -6.38 3.41 10.05
N PHE A 123 -6.12 2.82 11.21
CA PHE A 123 -5.21 1.68 11.35
C PHE A 123 -5.59 0.81 12.55
N GLY A 124 -4.80 -0.24 12.77
CA GLY A 124 -4.84 -1.10 13.94
C GLY A 124 -5.96 -2.13 13.93
N ASN A 125 -5.75 -3.21 14.67
CA ASN A 125 -6.77 -4.25 14.89
C ASN A 125 -7.74 -3.83 16.01
N ASP A 126 -8.86 -4.54 16.10
CA ASP A 126 -9.81 -4.36 17.22
C ASP A 126 -9.08 -4.60 18.55
N GLY A 127 -9.26 -3.67 19.50
CA GLY A 127 -8.60 -3.77 20.82
C GLY A 127 -7.20 -3.16 20.89
N GLU A 128 -6.62 -2.71 19.76
CA GLU A 128 -5.22 -2.28 19.72
C GLU A 128 -4.99 -0.85 20.24
N CYS A 129 -5.99 0.03 20.09
CA CYS A 129 -5.91 1.42 20.55
C CYS A 129 -6.97 1.77 21.59
N ASP A 130 -8.03 0.97 21.69
CA ASP A 130 -8.98 1.06 22.79
C ASP A 130 -9.51 -0.35 23.10
N ALA A 131 -9.80 -0.61 24.37
CA ALA A 131 -10.36 -1.88 24.82
C ALA A 131 -11.78 -2.11 24.27
N ASP A 132 -12.50 -1.04 23.92
CA ASP A 132 -13.75 -1.09 23.19
C ASP A 132 -13.46 -1.40 21.71
N ALA A 133 -13.70 -2.65 21.31
CA ALA A 133 -13.50 -3.17 19.95
C ALA A 133 -14.23 -2.40 18.83
N ALA A 134 -15.08 -1.43 19.17
CA ALA A 134 -15.79 -0.59 18.21
C ALA A 134 -14.97 0.64 17.76
N MET A 135 -13.85 0.98 18.41
CA MET A 135 -13.05 2.14 18.04
C MET A 135 -11.85 1.77 17.17
N SER A 136 -11.69 2.49 16.06
CA SER A 136 -10.51 2.39 15.20
C SER A 136 -9.42 3.33 15.67
N CYS A 137 -8.16 2.90 15.54
CA CYS A 137 -7.05 3.80 15.67
C CYS A 137 -7.06 4.80 14.51
N TYR A 138 -6.60 6.03 14.75
CA TYR A 138 -6.41 6.99 13.67
C TYR A 138 -5.06 7.67 13.77
N GLY A 139 -4.46 7.88 12.62
CA GLY A 139 -3.19 8.57 12.44
C GLY A 139 -3.37 9.89 11.70
N LEU A 140 -2.40 10.79 11.86
CA LEU A 140 -2.30 12.03 11.11
C LEU A 140 -0.84 12.31 10.77
N TYR A 141 -0.59 12.72 9.52
CA TYR A 141 0.58 13.51 9.19
C TYR A 141 0.15 14.72 8.36
N ASP A 142 0.93 15.79 8.44
CA ASP A 142 0.73 16.97 7.60
C ASP A 142 2.01 17.35 6.88
N ASN A 143 1.85 17.91 5.68
CA ASN A 143 2.93 18.50 4.91
C ASN A 143 2.52 19.88 4.41
N SER A 144 3.36 20.88 4.69
CA SER A 144 3.27 22.22 4.11
C SER A 144 4.54 22.50 3.31
N LYS A 145 4.58 22.01 2.07
CA LYS A 145 5.70 22.21 1.15
C LYS A 145 6.00 23.70 0.94
N ASP A 146 4.97 24.54 0.89
CA ASP A 146 5.12 25.99 0.70
C ASP A 146 5.77 26.69 1.91
N ALA A 147 5.48 26.20 3.13
CA ALA A 147 6.11 26.70 4.34
C ALA A 147 7.47 26.03 4.62
N GLY A 148 7.81 24.95 3.89
CA GLY A 148 8.99 24.13 4.16
C GLY A 148 8.90 23.40 5.50
N LEU A 149 7.70 23.02 5.93
CA LEU A 149 7.47 22.36 7.23
C LEU A 149 6.72 21.04 7.04
N GLY A 150 7.12 20.02 7.79
CA GLY A 150 6.34 18.80 7.99
C GLY A 150 5.78 18.76 9.40
N ARG A 151 4.73 17.99 9.63
CA ARG A 151 4.19 17.77 10.96
C ARG A 151 3.87 16.31 11.19
N PHE A 152 4.41 15.84 12.30
CA PHE A 152 4.00 14.63 12.99
C PHE A 152 3.63 15.05 14.42
N LEU A 153 2.56 14.49 14.97
CA LEU A 153 2.07 14.80 16.32
C LEU A 153 2.70 13.85 17.36
N ASP A 154 2.47 14.10 18.67
CA ASP A 154 2.86 13.16 19.73
C ASP A 154 2.33 11.74 19.41
N GLN A 155 3.12 10.73 19.78
CA GLN A 155 2.92 9.33 19.36
C GLN A 155 2.76 9.19 17.83
N PHE A 156 3.47 10.01 17.05
CA PHE A 156 3.37 10.03 15.58
C PHE A 156 2.01 10.49 15.03
N GLY A 157 1.16 11.09 15.86
CA GLY A 157 -0.24 11.40 15.52
C GLY A 157 -1.17 10.19 15.56
N LEU A 158 -0.71 9.08 16.12
CA LEU A 158 -1.47 7.89 16.42
C LEU A 158 -2.21 8.13 17.74
N SER A 159 -3.47 8.53 17.67
CA SER A 159 -4.27 8.78 18.87
C SER A 159 -5.21 7.61 19.15
N ASP A 160 -5.37 7.34 20.43
CA ASP A 160 -6.47 6.51 20.95
C ASP A 160 -7.78 7.28 20.76
N GLY A 161 -8.77 6.66 20.12
CA GLY A 161 -10.17 7.10 20.17
C GLY A 161 -10.60 8.18 19.17
N ALA A 162 -10.99 7.76 17.97
CA ALA A 162 -12.13 8.37 17.32
C ALA A 162 -13.37 7.47 17.57
N ASP A 163 -14.47 8.11 17.95
CA ASP A 163 -15.82 7.59 18.29
C ASP A 163 -16.22 6.27 17.58
N PRO A 164 -16.90 5.33 18.26
CA PRO A 164 -17.37 4.05 17.69
C PRO A 164 -18.24 4.17 16.42
N GLY A 165 -18.75 5.35 16.10
CA GLY A 165 -19.36 5.63 14.81
C GLY A 165 -18.36 6.24 13.84
N ASN A 166 -17.57 5.41 13.14
CA ASN A 166 -16.77 5.83 11.99
C ASN A 166 -17.59 6.73 11.03
N ASP A 167 -18.92 6.52 10.96
CA ASP A 167 -19.89 7.32 10.20
C ASP A 167 -20.03 8.80 10.64
N ASN A 168 -19.87 9.14 11.92
CA ASN A 168 -20.12 10.50 12.43
C ASN A 168 -18.92 11.44 12.27
N TYR A 169 -17.70 10.92 12.21
CA TYR A 169 -16.51 11.76 12.09
C TYR A 169 -16.43 12.43 10.71
N PHE A 170 -16.84 11.72 9.64
CA PHE A 170 -16.92 12.25 8.27
C PHE A 170 -17.84 13.47 8.14
N VAL A 171 -18.82 13.64 9.04
CA VAL A 171 -19.86 14.67 8.90
C VAL A 171 -19.49 15.98 9.62
N SER A 172 -18.60 15.96 10.62
CA SER A 172 -18.42 17.11 11.52
C SER A 172 -17.17 17.95 11.28
N LYS A 173 -16.14 17.42 10.60
CA LYS A 173 -14.92 18.18 10.28
C LYS A 173 -14.80 18.41 8.79
N THR A 174 -14.40 19.62 8.41
CA THR A 174 -13.89 20.02 7.09
C THR A 174 -12.63 19.24 6.65
N ALA A 175 -12.33 18.12 7.29
CA ALA A 175 -11.23 17.23 6.94
C ALA A 175 -11.54 16.62 5.57
N THR A 176 -10.58 16.78 4.66
CA THR A 176 -10.51 16.18 3.34
C THR A 176 -10.39 14.66 3.47
N GLY A 177 -11.50 13.98 3.76
CA GLY A 177 -11.61 12.51 3.79
C GLY A 177 -10.74 11.79 4.82
N PHE A 178 -11.02 10.49 4.98
CA PHE A 178 -10.18 9.55 5.69
C PHE A 178 -9.79 8.42 4.74
N SER A 179 -8.60 7.88 4.94
CA SER A 179 -8.11 6.68 4.27
C SER A 179 -7.89 5.56 5.30
N SER A 180 -7.39 4.42 4.87
CA SER A 180 -7.01 3.29 5.72
C SER A 180 -5.60 2.81 5.39
N ALA A 181 -4.77 2.67 6.42
CA ALA A 181 -3.45 2.09 6.30
C ALA A 181 -3.58 0.56 6.24
N LEU A 182 -3.54 0.01 5.02
CA LEU A 182 -3.60 -1.42 4.78
C LEU A 182 -2.23 -1.97 4.37
N VAL A 183 -1.90 -3.14 4.89
CA VAL A 183 -0.66 -3.87 4.60
C VAL A 183 -0.96 -5.34 4.29
N ARG A 184 -0.01 -5.99 3.63
CA ARG A 184 0.04 -7.44 3.50
C ARG A 184 1.48 -7.92 3.42
N ASP A 185 1.66 -9.21 3.67
CA ASP A 185 2.95 -9.84 3.44
C ASP A 185 3.29 -9.80 1.95
N ILE A 186 4.57 -9.54 1.64
CA ILE A 186 5.07 -9.67 0.28
C ILE A 186 5.04 -11.15 -0.07
N SER A 187 3.99 -11.57 -0.77
CA SER A 187 3.91 -12.92 -1.32
C SER A 187 5.13 -13.12 -2.19
N ALA A 188 5.95 -14.12 -1.87
CA ALA A 188 7.08 -14.48 -2.70
C ALA A 188 6.52 -14.78 -4.09
N VAL A 189 6.73 -13.87 -5.04
CA VAL A 189 6.24 -14.02 -6.42
C VAL A 189 6.64 -15.42 -6.86
N PRO A 190 5.69 -16.32 -7.17
CA PRO A 190 6.02 -17.66 -7.58
C PRO A 190 6.99 -17.54 -8.74
N VAL A 191 8.20 -18.09 -8.57
CA VAL A 191 9.28 -17.98 -9.56
C VAL A 191 8.66 -18.32 -10.91
N PRO A 192 8.62 -17.37 -11.86
CA PRO A 192 7.78 -17.53 -13.02
C PRO A 192 8.16 -18.82 -13.73
N ALA A 193 7.15 -19.57 -14.18
CA ALA A 193 7.35 -20.87 -14.83
C ALA A 193 8.35 -20.78 -15.99
N SER A 194 8.56 -19.59 -16.55
CA SER A 194 9.61 -19.26 -17.53
C SER A 194 11.02 -19.66 -17.07
N VAL A 195 11.38 -19.53 -15.78
CA VAL A 195 12.67 -19.98 -15.25
C VAL A 195 12.78 -21.50 -15.30
N PHE A 196 11.71 -22.21 -14.93
CA PHE A 196 11.65 -23.67 -15.03
C PHE A 196 11.63 -24.15 -16.48
N LEU A 197 10.95 -23.44 -17.37
CA LEU A 197 10.91 -23.72 -18.81
C LEU A 197 12.28 -23.50 -19.45
N LEU A 198 12.98 -22.42 -19.09
CA LEU A 198 14.33 -22.14 -19.57
C LEU A 198 15.32 -23.18 -19.06
N ALA A 199 15.26 -23.53 -17.76
CA ALA A 199 16.08 -24.57 -17.18
C ALA A 199 15.82 -25.94 -17.84
N GLY A 200 14.55 -26.28 -18.08
CA GLY A 200 14.14 -27.48 -18.79
C GLY A 200 14.65 -27.52 -20.24
N ALA A 201 14.54 -26.41 -20.96
CA ALA A 201 15.03 -26.29 -22.34
C ALA A 201 16.56 -26.48 -22.41
N LEU A 202 17.31 -25.82 -21.54
CA LEU A 202 18.76 -25.96 -21.46
C LEU A 202 19.20 -27.39 -21.12
N GLY A 203 18.48 -28.04 -20.19
CA GLY A 203 18.68 -29.46 -19.88
C GLY A 203 18.43 -30.37 -21.09
N GLY A 204 17.37 -30.10 -21.86
CA GLY A 204 17.05 -30.82 -23.11
C GLY A 204 18.15 -30.69 -24.17
N PHE A 205 18.68 -29.49 -24.40
CA PHE A 205 19.78 -29.27 -25.35
C PHE A 205 21.08 -29.98 -24.92
N ALA A 206 21.39 -30.00 -23.62
CA ALA A 206 22.54 -30.72 -23.11
C ALA A 206 22.43 -32.24 -23.32
N ALA A 207 21.23 -32.81 -23.14
CA ALA A 207 20.95 -34.22 -23.40
C ALA A 207 21.08 -34.58 -24.89
N LEU A 208 20.58 -33.72 -25.79
CA LEU A 208 20.71 -33.91 -27.24
C LEU A 208 22.16 -33.88 -27.70
N ARG A 209 23.03 -33.07 -27.09
CA ARG A 209 24.46 -33.00 -27.43
C ARG A 209 25.21 -34.28 -27.07
N ARG A 210 24.79 -35.03 -26.05
CA ARG A 210 25.42 -36.31 -25.65
C ARG A 210 25.11 -37.45 -26.60
N ARG A 211 23.95 -37.45 -27.27
CA ARG A 211 23.55 -38.52 -28.22
C ARG A 211 24.35 -38.56 -29.51
N LYS A 212 25.09 -37.51 -29.87
CA LYS A 212 25.90 -37.47 -31.12
C LYS A 212 27.28 -38.12 -31.00
N LYS A 213 27.68 -38.59 -29.81
CA LYS A 213 29.00 -39.20 -29.54
C LYS A 213 28.97 -40.72 -29.29
N ALA A 214 27.80 -41.35 -29.42
CA ALA A 214 27.64 -42.80 -29.44
C ALA A 214 27.21 -43.21 -30.85
#